data_AF-A0AAW2TGK5-F1
#
_entry.id   AF-A0AAW2TGK5-F1
#
_cell.length_a   1.000
_cell.length_b   1.000
_cell.length_c   1.000
_cell.angle_alpha   90.00
_cell.angle_beta   90.00
_cell.angle_gamma   90.00
#
_symmetry.space_group_name_H-M   'P 1'
#
loop_
_entity.id
_entity.type
_entity.pdbx_description
1 polymer ?
#
loop_
_entity_poly.entity_id
_entity_poly.type
_entity_poly.pdbx_seq_one_letter_code
_entity_poly.pdbx_strand_id
1 'polypeptide(L)'
;MYIENNVFDDIFITVMDIKGKTKDNLNALKDLKIVCNLPELELDEWRPNAMPKAVYTPMKEQKRMICECIVVLSFDRYASNIARCIDMMVLRMHGMKSQHSHVLMQKLT
;
A
#
# COMPACT_ATOMS: atom_id res chain seq x y z
N MET A 1 10.44 -15.64 -0.81
CA MET A 1 9.37 -16.13 -1.70
C MET A 1 8.95 -15.02 -2.67
N TYR A 2 8.77 -15.30 -3.96
CA TYR A 2 8.39 -14.26 -4.95
C TYR A 2 6.94 -13.76 -4.75
N ILE A 3 6.04 -14.69 -4.42
CA ILE A 3 4.60 -14.40 -4.23
C ILE A 3 4.36 -13.47 -3.03
N GLU A 4 4.97 -13.76 -1.87
CA GLU A 4 4.89 -12.89 -0.68
C GLU A 4 5.33 -11.45 -0.96
N ASN A 5 6.42 -11.31 -1.72
CA ASN A 5 6.94 -9.99 -2.06
C ASN A 5 5.94 -9.20 -2.91
N ASN A 6 5.36 -9.86 -3.91
CA ASN A 6 4.37 -9.22 -4.78
C ASN A 6 3.09 -8.84 -4.02
N VAL A 7 2.58 -9.74 -3.16
CA VAL A 7 1.38 -9.48 -2.36
C VAL A 7 1.62 -8.30 -1.43
N PHE A 8 2.75 -8.27 -0.74
CA PHE A 8 3.09 -7.17 0.15
C PHE A 8 3.26 -5.85 -0.61
N ASP A 9 3.99 -5.86 -1.74
CA ASP A 9 4.19 -4.67 -2.57
C ASP A 9 2.84 -4.13 -3.09
N ASP A 10 1.96 -5.00 -3.57
CA ASP A 10 0.62 -4.62 -4.05
C ASP A 10 -0.21 -3.98 -2.93
N ILE A 11 -0.29 -4.63 -1.76
CA ILE A 11 -1.03 -4.11 -0.60
C ILE A 11 -0.47 -2.75 -0.19
N PHE A 12 0.85 -2.62 -0.09
CA PHE A 12 1.49 -1.38 0.33
C PHE A 12 1.25 -0.25 -0.67
N ILE A 13 1.36 -0.54 -1.97
CA ILE A 13 1.13 0.42 -3.05
C ILE A 13 -0.32 0.93 -3.04
N THR A 14 -1.29 0.03 -2.85
CA THR A 14 -2.72 0.37 -2.75
C THR A 14 -3.00 1.20 -1.49
N VAL A 15 -2.56 0.75 -0.32
CA VAL A 15 -2.77 1.47 0.96
C VAL A 15 -2.09 2.84 0.93
N MET A 16 -0.89 2.95 0.38
CA MET A 16 -0.16 4.22 0.30
C MET A 16 -0.59 5.11 -0.88
N ASP A 17 -1.59 4.71 -1.68
CA ASP A 17 -2.12 5.44 -2.83
C ASP A 17 -0.98 5.97 -3.74
N ILE A 18 -0.07 5.05 -4.13
CA ILE A 18 1.08 5.39 -4.98
C ILE A 18 0.62 5.44 -6.45
N LYS A 19 0.36 6.65 -6.94
CA LYS A 19 -0.03 6.91 -8.33
C LYS A 19 0.93 6.26 -9.33
N GLY A 20 0.36 5.59 -10.33
CA GLY A 20 1.09 4.94 -11.42
C GLY A 20 1.66 3.55 -11.10
N LYS A 21 1.49 3.06 -9.87
CA LYS A 21 1.85 1.69 -9.49
C LYS A 21 0.69 0.86 -8.96
N THR A 22 -0.41 1.49 -8.53
CA THR A 22 -1.59 0.76 -8.04
C THR A 22 -2.20 -0.11 -9.15
N LYS A 23 -2.67 -1.29 -8.75
CA LYS A 23 -3.47 -2.19 -9.59
C LYS A 23 -4.95 -1.80 -9.63
N ASP A 24 -5.36 -0.82 -8.82
CA ASP A 24 -6.72 -0.27 -8.83
C ASP A 24 -6.96 0.44 -10.16
N ASN A 25 -7.71 -0.23 -11.04
CA ASN A 25 -8.10 0.28 -12.34
C ASN A 25 -9.62 0.52 -12.39
N LEU A 26 -10.11 1.21 -13.43
CA LEU A 26 -11.55 1.53 -13.53
C LEU A 26 -12.42 0.28 -13.60
N ASN A 27 -11.90 -0.83 -14.13
CA ASN A 27 -12.62 -2.10 -14.18
C ASN A 27 -12.71 -2.72 -12.78
N ALA A 28 -11.63 -2.69 -12.01
CA ALA A 28 -11.61 -3.18 -10.63
C ALA A 28 -12.64 -2.44 -9.77
N LEU A 29 -12.82 -1.13 -9.96
CA LEU A 29 -13.87 -0.35 -9.26
C LEU A 29 -15.30 -0.72 -9.71
N LYS A 30 -15.50 -1.00 -11.01
CA LYS A 30 -16.79 -1.50 -11.52
C LYS A 30 -17.11 -2.89 -10.96
N ASP A 31 -16.12 -3.77 -10.92
CA ASP A 31 -16.26 -5.09 -10.31
C ASP A 31 -16.54 -4.95 -8.81
N LEU A 32 -15.90 -3.99 -8.13
CA LEU A 32 -16.14 -3.71 -6.73
C LEU A 32 -17.60 -3.32 -6.48
N LYS A 33 -18.23 -2.50 -7.33
CA LYS A 33 -19.67 -2.18 -7.22
C LYS A 33 -20.57 -3.42 -7.32
N ILE A 34 -20.17 -4.41 -8.13
CA ILE A 34 -20.95 -5.64 -8.34
C ILE A 34 -20.76 -6.62 -7.16
N VAL A 35 -19.53 -6.75 -6.67
CA VAL A 35 -19.15 -7.76 -5.67
C VAL A 35 -19.28 -7.23 -4.24
N CYS A 36 -18.99 -5.95 -4.03
CA CYS A 36 -18.95 -5.29 -2.75
C CYS A 36 -19.92 -4.10 -2.76
N ASN A 37 -20.94 -4.13 -1.90
CA ASN A 37 -21.90 -3.04 -1.77
C ASN A 37 -21.27 -1.83 -1.02
N LEU A 38 -20.29 -1.18 -1.65
CA LEU A 38 -19.46 -0.09 -1.12
C LEU A 38 -19.76 1.22 -1.90
N PRO A 39 -20.88 1.91 -1.56
CA PRO A 39 -21.35 3.08 -2.30
C PRO A 39 -20.35 4.25 -2.29
N GLU A 40 -19.47 4.31 -1.28
CA GLU A 40 -18.44 5.35 -1.12
C GLU A 40 -17.30 5.24 -2.16
N LEU A 41 -17.17 4.09 -2.82
CA LEU A 41 -16.17 3.83 -3.86
C LEU A 41 -16.78 3.71 -5.25
N GLU A 42 -18.05 4.08 -5.42
CA GLU A 42 -18.67 4.13 -6.72
C GLU A 42 -18.10 5.26 -7.58
N LEU A 43 -17.89 4.95 -8.86
CA LEU A 43 -17.51 5.97 -9.84
C LEU A 43 -18.63 6.98 -9.99
N ASP A 44 -18.26 8.27 -9.94
CA ASP A 44 -19.19 9.37 -10.20
C ASP A 44 -19.65 9.30 -11.67
N GLU A 45 -20.97 9.23 -11.88
CA GLU A 45 -21.57 9.20 -13.22
C GLU A 45 -21.23 10.47 -14.02
N TRP A 46 -21.00 11.60 -13.34
CA TRP A 46 -20.62 12.88 -13.94
C TRP A 46 -19.11 12.97 -14.23
N ARG A 47 -18.30 12.16 -13.55
CA ARG A 47 -16.84 12.08 -13.73
C ARG A 47 -16.38 10.63 -13.78
N PRO A 48 -16.70 9.89 -14.87
CA PRO A 48 -16.43 8.45 -14.97
C PRO A 48 -14.93 8.09 -14.93
N ASN A 49 -14.04 9.06 -15.12
CA ASN A 49 -12.58 8.88 -15.02
C ASN A 49 -11.98 9.34 -13.68
N ALA A 50 -12.79 9.92 -12.78
CA ALA A 50 -12.33 10.32 -11.46
C ALA A 50 -12.51 9.14 -10.49
N MET A 51 -11.41 8.42 -10.23
CA MET A 51 -11.42 7.38 -9.21
C MET A 51 -11.65 8.00 -7.83
N PRO A 52 -12.68 7.56 -7.09
CA PRO A 52 -12.83 7.98 -5.71
C PRO A 52 -11.62 7.49 -4.91
N LYS A 53 -11.16 8.32 -3.98
CA LYS A 53 -10.11 7.89 -3.05
C LYS A 53 -10.68 6.82 -2.14
N ALA A 54 -9.90 5.77 -1.91
CA ALA A 54 -10.25 4.78 -0.91
C ALA A 54 -10.44 5.44 0.46
N VAL A 55 -11.47 5.01 1.19
CA VAL A 55 -11.82 5.54 2.53
C VAL A 55 -10.68 5.31 3.53
N TYR A 56 -9.91 4.23 3.31
CA TYR A 56 -8.73 3.89 4.10
C TYR A 56 -7.45 4.60 3.63
N THR A 57 -7.49 5.45 2.59
CA THR A 57 -6.28 6.13 2.09
C THR A 57 -5.75 7.07 3.18
N PRO A 58 -4.56 6.80 3.74
CA PRO A 58 -4.00 7.60 4.81
C PRO A 58 -3.66 9.01 4.32
N MET A 59 -3.85 10.00 5.20
CA MET A 59 -3.36 11.35 5.00
C MET A 59 -1.82 11.37 4.98
N LYS A 60 -1.22 12.46 4.51
CA LYS A 60 0.25 12.57 4.40
C LYS A 60 0.96 12.30 5.74
N GLU A 61 0.38 12.77 6.85
CA GLU A 61 0.89 12.54 8.20
C GLU A 61 0.80 11.07 8.61
N GLN A 62 -0.32 10.40 8.31
CA GLN A 62 -0.49 8.97 8.55
C GLN A 62 0.46 8.13 7.70
N LYS A 63 0.68 8.49 6.43
CA LYS A 63 1.70 7.86 5.56
C LYS A 63 3.09 7.96 6.18
N ARG A 64 3.42 9.13 6.74
CA ARG A 64 4.69 9.33 7.44
C ARG A 64 4.80 8.44 8.69
N MET A 65 3.75 8.38 9.51
CA MET A 65 3.72 7.50 10.69
C MET A 65 3.87 6.02 10.30
N ILE A 66 3.25 5.58 9.20
CA ILE A 66 3.42 4.21 8.68
C ILE A 66 4.89 3.98 8.30
N CYS A 67 5.51 4.88 7.53
CA CYS A 67 6.92 4.76 7.17
C CYS A 67 7.84 4.75 8.39
N GLU A 68 7.61 5.63 9.38
CA GLU A 68 8.36 5.66 10.64
C GLU A 68 8.20 4.37 11.44
N CYS A 69 6.99 3.81 11.51
CA CYS A 69 6.72 2.53 12.15
C CYS A 69 7.54 1.39 11.50
N ILE A 70 7.59 1.33 10.16
CA ILE A 70 8.37 0.31 9.44
C ILE A 70 9.88 0.50 9.66
N VAL A 71 10.37 1.75 9.73
CA VAL A 71 11.77 2.04 10.10
C VAL A 71 12.07 1.53 11.52
N VAL A 72 11.19 1.76 12.49
CA VAL A 72 11.38 1.30 13.88
C VAL A 72 11.33 -0.22 13.96
N LEU A 73 10.43 -0.88 13.23
CA LEU A 73 10.32 -2.34 13.16
C LEU A 73 11.60 -3.01 12.61
N SER A 74 12.44 -2.27 11.89
CA SER A 74 13.71 -2.76 11.36
C SER A 74 14.81 -2.98 12.41
N PHE A 75 14.58 -2.59 13.67
CA PHE A 75 15.54 -2.80 14.77
C PHE A 75 15.60 -4.23 15.31
N ASP A 76 14.69 -5.12 14.88
CA ASP A 76 14.78 -6.54 15.23
C ASP A 76 15.89 -7.22 14.41
N ARG A 77 16.74 -8.07 15.03
CA ARG A 77 17.99 -8.61 14.44
C ARG A 77 17.81 -9.35 13.10
N TYR A 78 16.58 -9.64 12.71
CA TYR A 78 16.17 -10.36 11.51
C TYR A 78 15.88 -9.46 10.29
N ALA A 79 15.72 -8.16 10.50
CA ALA A 79 15.28 -7.17 9.50
C ALA A 79 16.39 -6.16 9.18
N SER A 80 17.62 -6.64 9.03
CA SER A 80 18.80 -5.80 8.80
C SER A 80 18.55 -4.82 7.64
N ASN A 81 18.41 -3.55 8.00
CA ASN A 81 18.36 -2.39 7.11
C ASN A 81 17.08 -2.18 6.26
N ILE A 82 15.88 -2.61 6.71
CA ILE A 82 14.61 -2.22 6.04
C ILE A 82 14.48 -0.68 5.95
N ALA A 83 15.03 0.05 6.93
CA ALA A 83 15.09 1.50 6.89
C ALA A 83 15.68 2.08 5.59
N ARG A 84 16.65 1.39 4.96
CA ARG A 84 17.22 1.81 3.66
C ARG A 84 16.25 1.66 2.49
N CYS A 85 15.26 0.79 2.64
CA CYS A 85 14.24 0.59 1.62
C CYS A 85 13.16 1.69 1.64
N ILE A 86 13.15 2.57 2.64
CA ILE A 86 12.10 3.58 2.81
C ILE A 86 12.63 4.96 2.45
N ASP A 87 11.96 5.61 1.50
CA ASP A 87 12.16 7.01 1.19
C ASP A 87 11.16 7.85 1.99
N MET A 88 11.65 8.55 3.01
CA MET A 88 10.85 9.41 3.88
C MET A 88 10.41 10.74 3.22
N MET A 89 11.08 11.19 2.16
CA MET A 89 10.67 12.38 1.41
C MET A 89 9.48 12.07 0.50
N VAL A 90 9.56 10.93 -0.19
CA VAL A 90 8.55 10.52 -1.17
C VAL A 90 7.46 9.64 -0.53
N LEU A 91 7.67 9.14 0.69
CA LEU A 91 6.81 8.21 1.43
C LEU A 91 6.55 6.92 0.64
N ARG A 92 7.62 6.35 0.08
CA ARG A 92 7.57 5.14 -0.76
C ARG A 92 8.67 4.16 -0.37
N MET A 93 8.43 2.88 -0.66
CA MET A 93 9.44 1.84 -0.50
C MET A 93 10.10 1.47 -1.83
N HIS A 94 11.35 1.03 -1.75
CA HIS A 94 12.15 0.58 -2.88
C HIS A 94 13.14 -0.50 -2.45
N GLY A 95 13.49 -1.41 -3.37
CA GLY A 95 14.56 -2.38 -3.15
C GLY A 95 14.30 -3.40 -2.03
N MET A 96 13.03 -3.70 -1.72
CA MET A 96 12.68 -4.67 -0.69
C MET A 96 12.98 -6.11 -1.13
N LYS A 97 13.61 -6.86 -0.22
CA LYS A 97 13.88 -8.29 -0.37
C LYS A 97 12.75 -9.10 0.23
N SER A 98 12.56 -10.33 -0.26
CA SER A 98 11.52 -11.23 0.26
C SER A 98 11.57 -11.47 1.76
N GLN A 99 12.74 -11.49 2.37
CA GLN A 99 12.89 -11.62 3.82
C GLN A 99 12.33 -10.39 4.57
N HIS A 100 12.45 -9.18 4.01
CA HIS A 100 11.92 -7.98 4.61
C HIS A 100 10.38 -8.00 4.61
N SER A 101 9.78 -8.31 3.46
CA SER A 101 8.31 -8.38 3.32
C SER A 101 7.71 -9.50 4.15
N HIS A 102 8.38 -10.64 4.26
CA HIS A 102 7.97 -11.75 5.11
C HIS A 102 7.92 -11.34 6.59
N VAL A 103 8.98 -10.69 7.10
CA VAL A 103 9.01 -10.21 8.49
C VAL A 103 7.94 -9.15 8.73
N LEU A 104 7.73 -8.21 7.79
CA LEU A 104 6.68 -7.19 7.94
C LEU A 104 5.29 -7.80 7.95
N MET A 105 4.98 -8.72 7.04
CA MET A 105 3.70 -9.41 7.06
C MET A 105 3.53 -10.22 8.35
N GLN A 106 4.54 -10.94 8.83
CA GLN A 106 4.44 -11.69 10.09
C GLN A 106 4.28 -10.81 11.34
N LYS A 107 4.85 -9.60 11.36
CA LYS A 107 4.81 -8.70 12.52
C LYS A 107 3.58 -7.78 12.53
N LEU A 108 2.97 -7.57 11.36
CA LEU A 108 1.80 -6.72 11.16
C LEU A 108 0.48 -7.50 11.06
N THR A 109 0.55 -8.84 10.99
CA THR A 109 -0.61 -9.76 11.08
C THR A 109 -0.72 -10.27 12.51
#